data_AF-A0A068L6Z5-F1
#
_entry.id   AF-A0A068L6Z5-F1
#
_cell.length_a   1.000
_cell.length_b   1.000
_cell.length_c   1.000
_cell.angle_alpha   90.00
_cell.angle_beta   90.00
_cell.angle_gamma   90.00
#
_symmetry.space_group_name_H-M   'P 1'
#
loop_
_entity.id
_entity.type
_entity.pdbx_description
1 polymer ?
#
loop_
_entity_poly.entity_id
_entity_poly.type
_entity_poly.pdbx_seq_one_letter_code
_entity_poly.pdbx_strand_id
1 'polypeptide(L)'
;ENMHVTPRMIVTPQSNKPVMGIVQDTLTAVRKMTKRDVFLEKEEMMNMLMFLPTWDGKIPVPAIIKPRPLWSGKQLFSLIIPGNVNMVRTHSTHPDDEDAGPYKWVSPGDTKVLVDNGELIMGILCKKSLGASAGSLLHICWLELGHYIAGHFYSDIQSVVNAWLLYEGHSIGIGDTISDPDTYSDIQNTIRKAKEDVIQVIEKAHNDELEPTPGNTLRQTFENHVNRILNDARDKTGASAKNSLGEYNNLKAMVVAGSKGSNINISQVIACVGQQNVEGKRIPFGFRKRTLPHFIKDDYGPESRGFVENSYLAGLTPTEFYFHAMGGREGLID
;
A
#
# COMPACT_ATOMS: atom_id res chain seq x y z
N GLU A 1 -14.81 18.84 -33.58
CA GLU A 1 -14.32 19.60 -32.40
C GLU A 1 -14.48 18.87 -31.05
N ASN A 2 -15.56 18.10 -30.80
CA ASN A 2 -15.78 17.44 -29.48
C ASN A 2 -15.08 16.08 -29.26
N MET A 3 -13.97 15.78 -29.95
CA MET A 3 -13.31 14.46 -29.82
C MET A 3 -12.35 14.38 -28.63
N HIS A 4 -11.68 15.48 -28.26
CA HIS A 4 -10.59 15.47 -27.28
C HIS A 4 -10.96 16.11 -25.92
N VAL A 5 -12.24 16.12 -25.56
CA VAL A 5 -12.66 16.67 -24.26
C VAL A 5 -12.26 15.70 -23.14
N THR A 6 -11.69 16.20 -22.04
CA THR A 6 -11.14 15.41 -20.92
C THR A 6 -12.07 14.29 -20.42
N PRO A 7 -13.39 14.51 -20.21
CA PRO A 7 -14.27 13.45 -19.74
C PRO A 7 -14.43 12.28 -20.74
N ARG A 8 -14.25 12.53 -22.05
CA ARG A 8 -14.24 11.45 -23.06
C ARG A 8 -12.98 10.61 -23.01
N MET A 9 -11.89 11.15 -22.47
CA MET A 9 -10.59 10.49 -22.35
C MET A 9 -10.40 9.78 -21.00
N ILE A 10 -11.45 9.66 -20.18
CA ILE A 10 -11.39 8.94 -18.90
C ILE A 10 -11.00 7.48 -19.13
N VAL A 11 -11.55 6.81 -20.14
CA VAL A 11 -11.27 5.40 -20.48
C VAL A 11 -10.37 5.33 -21.71
N THR A 12 -9.24 4.61 -21.58
CA THR A 12 -8.30 4.43 -22.71
C THR A 12 -8.61 3.16 -23.50
N PRO A 13 -8.53 3.21 -24.85
CA PRO A 13 -8.63 2.01 -25.68
C PRO A 13 -7.39 1.10 -25.58
N GLN A 14 -6.27 1.57 -25.01
CA GLN A 14 -5.05 0.77 -24.88
C GLN A 14 -5.25 -0.47 -23.99
N SER A 15 -6.05 -0.32 -22.94
CA SER A 15 -6.23 -1.37 -21.91
C SER A 15 -7.66 -1.46 -21.38
N ASN A 16 -8.62 -0.84 -22.08
CA ASN A 16 -10.06 -0.87 -21.79
C ASN A 16 -10.39 -0.58 -20.32
N LYS A 17 -9.68 0.40 -19.73
CA LYS A 17 -9.82 0.79 -18.32
C LYS A 17 -9.69 2.29 -18.15
N PRO A 18 -10.16 2.87 -17.03
CA PRO A 18 -9.94 4.27 -16.75
C PRO A 18 -8.44 4.58 -16.62
N VAL A 19 -8.01 5.72 -17.15
CA VAL A 19 -6.68 6.30 -16.91
C VAL A 19 -6.70 7.20 -15.69
N MET A 20 -7.86 7.78 -15.38
CA MET A 20 -8.08 8.68 -14.25
C MET A 20 -8.75 7.93 -13.08
N GLY A 21 -8.36 8.26 -11.86
CA GLY A 21 -8.94 7.74 -10.63
C GLY A 21 -8.84 8.77 -9.52
N ILE A 22 -9.51 8.52 -8.39
CA ILE A 22 -9.26 9.30 -7.17
C ILE A 22 -7.86 8.96 -6.66
N VAL A 23 -7.06 9.98 -6.36
CA VAL A 23 -5.65 9.86 -5.98
C VAL A 23 -5.34 10.66 -4.72
N GLN A 24 -4.17 10.42 -4.13
CA GLN A 24 -3.60 11.22 -3.03
C GLN A 24 -4.57 11.39 -1.86
N ASP A 25 -4.76 12.63 -1.39
CA ASP A 25 -5.46 12.98 -0.16
C ASP A 25 -6.91 12.51 -0.16
N THR A 26 -7.63 12.78 -1.26
CA THR A 26 -9.02 12.36 -1.44
C THR A 26 -9.15 10.84 -1.34
N LEU A 27 -8.18 10.07 -1.85
CA LEU A 27 -8.24 8.60 -1.76
C LEU A 27 -8.03 8.10 -0.32
N THR A 28 -7.09 8.69 0.42
CA THR A 28 -6.87 8.38 1.84
C THR A 28 -8.11 8.75 2.67
N ALA A 29 -8.66 9.94 2.41
CA ALA A 29 -9.82 10.47 3.10
C ALA A 29 -11.08 9.64 2.82
N VAL A 30 -11.35 9.23 1.57
CA VAL A 30 -12.46 8.34 1.25
C VAL A 30 -12.37 7.04 2.06
N ARG A 31 -11.19 6.43 2.16
CA ARG A 31 -11.01 5.22 2.98
C ARG A 31 -11.41 5.50 4.43
N LYS A 32 -10.91 6.60 5.02
CA LYS A 32 -11.25 6.97 6.40
C LYS A 32 -12.76 7.21 6.55
N MET A 33 -13.35 8.02 5.68
CA MET A 33 -14.77 8.40 5.70
C MET A 33 -15.71 7.21 5.56
N THR A 34 -15.34 6.22 4.73
CA THR A 34 -16.20 5.04 4.46
C THR A 34 -15.99 3.90 5.44
N LYS A 35 -15.26 4.07 6.55
CA LYS A 35 -15.21 3.06 7.61
C LYS A 35 -16.55 2.95 8.35
N ARG A 36 -16.78 1.82 9.04
CA ARG A 36 -18.03 1.54 9.76
C ARG A 36 -18.21 2.41 11.02
N ASP A 37 -17.12 2.86 11.61
CA ASP A 37 -17.03 3.66 12.83
C ASP A 37 -17.18 5.17 12.61
N VAL A 38 -17.33 5.63 11.37
CA VAL A 38 -17.48 7.06 11.05
C VAL A 38 -18.93 7.48 11.04
N PHE A 39 -19.24 8.42 11.94
CA PHE A 39 -20.55 9.06 12.07
C PHE A 39 -20.41 10.58 11.97
N LEU A 40 -21.39 11.19 11.33
CA LEU A 40 -21.50 12.63 11.15
C LEU A 40 -22.69 13.14 11.96
N GLU A 41 -22.48 14.26 12.64
CA GLU A 41 -23.55 15.01 13.28
C GLU A 41 -24.36 15.80 12.26
N LYS A 42 -25.53 16.28 12.68
CA LYS A 42 -26.47 16.98 11.79
C LYS A 42 -25.84 18.22 11.14
N GLU A 43 -25.03 18.96 11.89
CA GLU A 43 -24.36 20.19 11.43
C GLU A 43 -23.27 19.89 10.40
N GLU A 44 -22.44 18.88 10.69
CA GLU A 44 -21.40 18.39 9.77
C GLU A 44 -22.03 17.88 8.47
N MET A 45 -23.10 17.07 8.58
CA MET A 45 -23.83 16.55 7.43
C MET A 45 -24.39 17.69 6.57
N MET A 46 -25.03 18.70 7.17
CA MET A 46 -25.52 19.86 6.44
C MET A 46 -24.40 20.60 5.72
N ASN A 47 -23.25 20.80 6.36
CA ASN A 47 -22.13 21.46 5.72
C ASN A 47 -21.58 20.64 4.56
N MET A 48 -21.41 19.32 4.72
CA MET A 48 -20.95 18.45 3.63
C MET A 48 -21.89 18.47 2.42
N LEU A 49 -23.21 18.52 2.65
CA LEU A 49 -24.21 18.63 1.58
C LEU A 49 -24.10 19.94 0.79
N MET A 50 -23.67 21.04 1.42
CA MET A 50 -23.46 22.31 0.72
C MET A 50 -22.33 22.24 -0.31
N PHE A 51 -21.38 21.30 -0.16
CA PHE A 51 -20.32 21.06 -1.12
C PHE A 51 -20.71 20.12 -2.27
N LEU A 52 -21.92 19.55 -2.25
CA LEU A 52 -22.44 18.68 -3.29
C LEU A 52 -23.29 19.49 -4.29
N PRO A 53 -22.79 19.80 -5.51
CA PRO A 53 -23.54 20.59 -6.49
C PRO A 53 -24.77 19.87 -7.03
N THR A 54 -24.72 18.53 -7.03
CA THR A 54 -25.74 17.61 -7.56
C THR A 54 -26.84 17.28 -6.54
N TRP A 55 -26.82 17.91 -5.36
CA TRP A 55 -27.78 17.65 -4.29
C TRP A 55 -29.20 18.08 -4.66
N ASP A 56 -30.18 17.22 -4.36
CA ASP A 56 -31.61 17.42 -4.63
C ASP A 56 -32.33 18.27 -3.55
N GLY A 57 -31.59 18.76 -2.55
CA GLY A 57 -32.13 19.54 -1.43
C GLY A 57 -32.76 18.71 -0.32
N LYS A 58 -32.71 17.37 -0.39
CA LYS A 58 -33.27 16.48 0.63
C LYS A 58 -32.18 15.86 1.49
N ILE A 59 -32.29 16.04 2.80
CA ILE A 59 -31.40 15.38 3.75
C ILE A 59 -31.92 13.95 3.95
N PRO A 60 -31.09 12.91 3.77
CA PRO A 60 -31.53 11.53 3.96
C PRO A 60 -31.85 11.25 5.43
N VAL A 61 -32.60 10.17 5.69
CA VAL A 61 -32.86 9.71 7.05
C VAL A 61 -31.54 9.22 7.69
N PRO A 62 -31.22 9.63 8.93
CA PRO A 62 -29.99 9.21 9.59
C PRO A 62 -29.97 7.70 9.83
N ALA A 63 -28.79 7.07 9.70
CA ALA A 63 -28.60 5.65 10.02
C ALA A 63 -28.97 5.33 11.47
N ILE A 64 -28.74 6.26 12.40
CA ILE A 64 -29.10 6.13 13.80
C ILE A 64 -30.03 7.29 14.17
N ILE A 65 -31.25 6.98 14.62
CA ILE A 65 -32.26 8.00 14.99
C ILE A 65 -32.19 8.35 16.48
N LYS A 66 -31.93 7.35 17.34
CA LYS A 66 -31.83 7.50 18.80
C LYS A 66 -30.49 6.94 19.29
N PRO A 67 -29.85 7.54 20.32
CA PRO A 67 -30.31 8.65 21.16
C PRO A 67 -30.21 10.03 20.50
N ARG A 68 -29.35 10.17 19.49
CA ARG A 68 -29.18 11.38 18.67
C ARG A 68 -29.12 11.00 17.19
N PRO A 69 -29.54 11.89 16.27
CA PRO A 69 -29.50 11.60 14.84
C PRO A 69 -28.05 11.61 14.34
N LEU A 70 -27.58 10.47 13.81
CA LEU A 70 -26.24 10.32 13.23
C LEU A 70 -26.32 9.70 11.84
N TRP A 71 -25.56 10.28 10.91
CA TRP A 71 -25.40 9.77 9.55
C TRP A 71 -24.09 9.03 9.43
N SER A 72 -24.03 7.96 8.64
CA SER A 72 -22.74 7.29 8.38
C SER A 72 -22.01 7.98 7.23
N GLY A 73 -20.68 7.88 7.22
CA GLY A 73 -19.90 8.38 6.08
C GLY A 73 -20.24 7.67 4.75
N LYS A 74 -20.73 6.42 4.80
CA LYS A 74 -21.24 5.70 3.62
C LYS A 74 -22.56 6.29 3.11
N GLN A 75 -23.45 6.72 4.00
CA GLN A 75 -24.68 7.42 3.60
C GLN A 75 -24.36 8.73 2.87
N LEU A 76 -23.41 9.52 3.39
CA LEU A 76 -22.94 10.71 2.69
C LEU A 76 -22.35 10.35 1.32
N PHE A 77 -21.49 9.32 1.25
CA PHE A 77 -20.90 8.90 -0.03
C PHE A 77 -21.95 8.42 -1.04
N SER A 78 -23.03 7.79 -0.58
CA SER A 78 -24.13 7.32 -1.44
C SER A 78 -24.80 8.48 -2.17
N LEU A 79 -24.94 9.65 -1.54
CA LEU A 79 -25.48 10.85 -2.20
C LEU A 79 -24.57 11.39 -3.31
N ILE A 80 -23.28 11.07 -3.27
CA ILE A 80 -22.30 11.49 -4.28
C ILE A 80 -22.40 10.57 -5.52
N ILE A 81 -22.79 9.31 -5.35
CA ILE A 81 -22.86 8.34 -6.45
C ILE A 81 -24.03 8.73 -7.38
N PRO A 82 -23.77 8.99 -8.67
CA PRO A 82 -24.82 9.37 -9.59
C PRO A 82 -25.64 8.16 -10.06
N GLY A 83 -26.93 8.37 -10.29
CA GLY A 83 -27.81 7.41 -10.96
C GLY A 83 -27.93 6.06 -10.24
N ASN A 84 -28.33 5.02 -10.99
CA ASN A 84 -28.59 3.69 -10.45
C ASN A 84 -27.46 2.73 -10.83
N VAL A 85 -26.28 2.95 -10.27
CA VAL A 85 -25.08 2.15 -10.57
C VAL A 85 -24.97 0.96 -9.62
N ASN A 86 -24.55 -0.18 -10.16
CA ASN A 86 -24.32 -1.40 -9.40
C ASN A 86 -22.86 -1.82 -9.45
N MET A 87 -22.26 -2.12 -8.30
CA MET A 87 -20.87 -2.57 -8.22
C MET A 87 -20.64 -3.53 -7.05
N VAL A 88 -19.96 -4.64 -7.33
CA VAL A 88 -19.40 -5.53 -6.30
C VAL A 88 -17.88 -5.53 -6.41
N ARG A 89 -17.20 -5.21 -5.31
CA ARG A 89 -15.74 -5.17 -5.21
C ARG A 89 -15.24 -5.64 -3.85
N THR A 90 -13.94 -5.85 -3.75
CA THR A 90 -13.26 -6.19 -2.50
C THR A 90 -12.24 -5.12 -2.17
N HIS A 91 -12.12 -4.80 -0.88
CA HIS A 91 -11.09 -3.93 -0.34
C HIS A 91 -9.68 -4.53 -0.53
N SER A 92 -8.64 -3.75 -0.26
CA SER A 92 -7.25 -4.20 -0.39
C SER A 92 -6.89 -5.28 0.63
N THR A 93 -7.55 -5.31 1.80
CA THR A 93 -7.31 -6.26 2.89
C THR A 93 -8.43 -7.29 3.05
N HIS A 94 -9.21 -7.57 1.99
CA HIS A 94 -10.20 -8.65 2.02
C HIS A 94 -9.49 -10.00 2.17
N PRO A 95 -9.78 -10.80 3.21
CA PRO A 95 -9.26 -12.16 3.36
C PRO A 95 -9.80 -13.10 2.28
N ASP A 96 -8.95 -13.97 1.74
CA ASP A 96 -9.32 -14.87 0.64
C ASP A 96 -10.31 -15.97 1.08
N ASP A 97 -10.31 -16.33 2.36
CA ASP A 97 -11.18 -17.34 2.97
C ASP A 97 -12.60 -16.83 3.27
N GLU A 98 -12.78 -15.51 3.34
CA GLU A 98 -14.06 -14.88 3.70
C GLU A 98 -15.17 -15.18 2.69
N ASP A 99 -14.84 -15.30 1.40
CA ASP A 99 -15.80 -15.60 0.33
C ASP A 99 -16.27 -17.07 0.32
N ALA A 100 -15.49 -17.99 0.90
CA ALA A 100 -15.85 -19.39 1.08
C ALA A 100 -16.55 -19.66 2.43
N GLY A 101 -16.39 -18.74 3.39
CA GLY A 101 -16.97 -18.82 4.72
C GLY A 101 -18.45 -18.41 4.81
N PRO A 102 -19.05 -18.53 6.01
CA PRO A 102 -20.45 -18.18 6.24
C PRO A 102 -20.72 -16.67 6.19
N TYR A 103 -19.70 -15.82 6.37
CA TYR A 103 -19.82 -14.36 6.48
C TYR A 103 -19.62 -13.61 5.15
N LYS A 104 -19.77 -14.30 4.02
CA LYS A 104 -19.56 -13.78 2.66
C LYS A 104 -20.23 -12.44 2.35
N TRP A 105 -21.44 -12.20 2.85
CA TRP A 105 -22.25 -11.00 2.57
C TRP A 105 -22.39 -10.09 3.80
N VAL A 106 -21.85 -10.48 4.95
CA VAL A 106 -21.83 -9.68 6.18
C VAL A 106 -20.39 -9.64 6.66
N SER A 107 -19.56 -8.92 5.91
CA SER A 107 -18.11 -8.98 6.10
C SER A 107 -17.73 -8.40 7.47
N PRO A 108 -17.10 -9.16 8.38
CA PRO A 108 -16.73 -8.65 9.70
C PRO A 108 -15.80 -7.44 9.60
N GLY A 109 -14.84 -7.48 8.67
CA GLY A 109 -13.86 -6.42 8.43
C GLY A 109 -14.33 -5.29 7.50
N ASP A 110 -15.61 -5.26 7.11
CA ASP A 110 -16.16 -4.26 6.18
C ASP A 110 -15.39 -4.17 4.85
N THR A 111 -14.97 -5.33 4.35
CA THR A 111 -14.03 -5.45 3.22
C THR A 111 -14.74 -5.61 1.88
N LYS A 112 -15.98 -6.10 1.87
CA LYS A 112 -16.73 -6.32 0.64
C LYS A 112 -17.57 -5.10 0.31
N VAL A 113 -17.22 -4.46 -0.80
CA VAL A 113 -17.84 -3.25 -1.31
C VAL A 113 -19.03 -3.61 -2.18
N LEU A 114 -20.21 -3.16 -1.77
CA LEU A 114 -21.46 -3.32 -2.51
C LEU A 114 -22.09 -1.95 -2.71
N VAL A 115 -22.21 -1.55 -3.97
CA VAL A 115 -23.05 -0.44 -4.41
C VAL A 115 -24.24 -1.05 -5.14
N ASP A 116 -25.45 -0.73 -4.69
CA ASP A 116 -26.70 -1.21 -5.28
C ASP A 116 -27.63 -0.01 -5.52
N ASN A 117 -28.11 0.14 -6.75
CA ASN A 117 -28.93 1.26 -7.22
C ASN A 117 -28.41 2.64 -6.80
N GLY A 118 -27.09 2.85 -6.88
CA GLY A 118 -26.46 4.13 -6.51
C GLY A 118 -26.22 4.31 -5.00
N GLU A 119 -26.56 3.35 -4.15
CA GLU A 119 -26.33 3.43 -2.71
C GLU A 119 -25.17 2.52 -2.26
N LEU A 120 -24.24 3.05 -1.46
CA LEU A 120 -23.14 2.29 -0.87
C LEU A 120 -23.63 1.58 0.39
N ILE A 121 -24.03 0.32 0.24
CA ILE A 121 -24.59 -0.50 1.33
C ILE A 121 -23.50 -0.91 2.33
N MET A 122 -22.37 -1.42 1.83
CA MET A 122 -21.30 -1.97 2.67
C MET A 122 -19.92 -1.86 2.01
N GLY A 123 -18.88 -1.96 2.83
CA GLY A 123 -17.49 -2.00 2.40
C GLY A 123 -16.75 -0.67 2.43
N ILE A 124 -15.44 -0.76 2.64
CA ILE A 124 -14.53 0.39 2.65
C ILE A 124 -13.97 0.63 1.25
N LEU A 125 -14.09 1.86 0.75
CA LEU A 125 -13.57 2.24 -0.55
C LEU A 125 -12.05 2.44 -0.52
N CYS A 126 -11.35 1.95 -1.54
CA CYS A 126 -9.90 2.11 -1.72
C CYS A 126 -9.53 2.26 -3.20
N LYS A 127 -8.23 2.24 -3.52
CA LYS A 127 -7.72 2.26 -4.90
C LYS A 127 -8.37 1.20 -5.80
N LYS A 128 -8.75 0.02 -5.28
CA LYS A 128 -9.42 -1.01 -6.08
C LYS A 128 -10.83 -0.58 -6.55
N SER A 129 -11.51 0.24 -5.77
CA SER A 129 -12.89 0.70 -6.02
C SER A 129 -12.95 2.04 -6.76
N LEU A 130 -12.06 2.99 -6.43
CA LEU A 130 -12.06 4.37 -6.99
C LEU A 130 -10.81 4.72 -7.81
N GLY A 131 -9.93 3.74 -8.06
CA GLY A 131 -8.74 3.96 -8.87
C GLY A 131 -8.96 3.69 -10.37
N ALA A 132 -7.86 3.75 -11.11
CA ALA A 132 -7.75 3.43 -12.53
C ALA A 132 -7.77 1.90 -12.82
N SER A 133 -8.53 1.13 -12.04
CA SER A 133 -8.70 -0.31 -12.24
C SER A 133 -9.86 -0.58 -13.19
N ALA A 134 -9.74 -1.63 -14.01
CA ALA A 134 -10.84 -2.07 -14.86
C ALA A 134 -12.01 -2.51 -13.97
N GLY A 135 -13.16 -1.88 -14.16
CA GLY A 135 -14.41 -2.14 -13.41
C GLY A 135 -14.43 -1.51 -12.01
N SER A 136 -13.63 -0.46 -11.78
CA SER A 136 -13.84 0.47 -10.67
C SER A 136 -15.20 1.15 -10.80
N LEU A 137 -15.67 1.79 -9.72
CA LEU A 137 -16.94 2.52 -9.72
C LEU A 137 -16.95 3.59 -10.82
N LEU A 138 -15.82 4.30 -10.99
CA LEU A 138 -15.64 5.31 -12.02
C LEU A 138 -15.71 4.73 -13.44
N HIS A 139 -15.23 3.49 -13.63
CA HIS A 139 -15.35 2.80 -14.91
C HIS A 139 -16.81 2.51 -15.24
N ILE A 140 -17.56 2.01 -14.25
CA ILE A 140 -18.97 1.64 -14.42
C ILE A 140 -19.81 2.90 -14.67
N CYS A 141 -19.63 3.97 -13.89
CA CYS A 141 -20.31 5.24 -14.12
C CYS A 141 -20.07 5.80 -15.52
N TRP A 142 -18.85 5.67 -16.06
CA TRP A 142 -18.54 6.12 -17.42
C TRP A 142 -19.28 5.30 -18.49
N LEU A 143 -19.40 3.99 -18.29
CA LEU A 143 -20.08 3.08 -19.22
C LEU A 143 -21.62 3.21 -19.16
N GLU A 144 -22.19 3.31 -17.96
CA GLU A 144 -23.64 3.32 -17.76
C GLU A 144 -24.27 4.72 -17.90
N LEU A 145 -23.62 5.75 -17.37
CA LEU A 145 -24.17 7.11 -17.29
C LEU A 145 -23.52 8.09 -18.28
N GLY A 146 -22.45 7.64 -18.95
CA GLY A 146 -21.73 8.42 -19.94
C GLY A 146 -20.69 9.37 -19.35
N HIS A 147 -19.91 9.95 -20.26
CA HIS A 147 -18.68 10.65 -19.91
C HIS A 147 -18.87 11.96 -19.14
N TYR A 148 -19.94 12.71 -19.38
CA TYR A 148 -20.18 13.98 -18.67
C TYR A 148 -20.51 13.77 -17.20
N ILE A 149 -21.42 12.84 -16.90
CA ILE A 149 -21.82 12.50 -15.53
C ILE A 149 -20.63 11.90 -14.77
N ALA A 150 -19.88 11.01 -15.42
CA ALA A 150 -18.64 10.48 -14.84
C ALA A 150 -17.64 11.60 -14.53
N GLY A 151 -17.48 12.60 -15.41
CA GLY A 151 -16.63 13.76 -15.17
C GLY A 151 -17.06 14.60 -13.96
N HIS A 152 -18.36 14.86 -13.80
CA HIS A 152 -18.89 15.56 -12.62
C HIS A 152 -18.70 14.75 -11.34
N PHE A 153 -18.86 13.42 -11.41
CA PHE A 153 -18.68 12.54 -10.27
C PHE A 153 -17.26 12.63 -9.65
N TYR A 154 -16.20 12.81 -10.46
CA TYR A 154 -14.86 13.10 -9.92
C TYR A 154 -14.83 14.37 -9.09
N SER A 155 -15.47 15.43 -9.58
CA SER A 155 -15.53 16.73 -8.91
C SER A 155 -16.33 16.65 -7.62
N ASP A 156 -17.46 15.96 -7.63
CA ASP A 156 -18.35 15.84 -6.47
C ASP A 156 -17.67 15.06 -5.34
N ILE A 157 -16.98 13.95 -5.67
CA ILE A 157 -16.16 13.22 -4.69
C ILE A 157 -15.09 14.14 -4.10
N GLN A 158 -14.33 14.85 -4.94
CA GLN A 158 -13.23 15.68 -4.46
C GLN A 158 -13.71 16.83 -3.57
N SER A 159 -14.78 17.54 -3.96
CA SER A 159 -15.32 18.66 -3.19
C SER A 159 -15.77 18.23 -1.80
N VAL A 160 -16.60 17.18 -1.71
CA VAL A 160 -17.17 16.73 -0.43
C VAL A 160 -16.10 16.08 0.45
N VAL A 161 -15.27 15.20 -0.11
CA VAL A 161 -14.27 14.46 0.68
C VAL A 161 -13.14 15.37 1.14
N ASN A 162 -12.70 16.33 0.31
CA ASN A 162 -11.68 17.27 0.76
C ASN A 162 -12.24 18.18 1.85
N ALA A 163 -13.50 18.64 1.73
CA ALA A 163 -14.15 19.39 2.81
C ALA A 163 -14.22 18.57 4.11
N TRP A 164 -14.57 17.28 4.03
CA TRP A 164 -14.56 16.39 5.19
C TRP A 164 -13.15 16.20 5.78
N LEU A 165 -12.13 16.09 4.92
CA LEU A 165 -10.75 15.95 5.35
C LEU A 165 -10.23 17.17 6.13
N LEU A 166 -10.77 18.38 5.89
CA LEU A 166 -10.44 19.55 6.70
C LEU A 166 -10.91 19.40 8.16
N TYR A 167 -12.02 18.70 8.40
CA TYR A 167 -12.53 18.44 9.75
C TYR A 167 -11.75 17.32 10.44
N GLU A 168 -11.59 16.20 9.74
CA GLU A 168 -10.97 14.99 10.29
C GLU A 168 -9.44 15.16 10.44
N GLY A 169 -8.79 15.79 9.47
CA GLY A 169 -7.35 15.91 9.38
C GLY A 169 -6.64 14.60 8.99
N HIS A 170 -5.46 14.75 8.42
CA HIS A 170 -4.52 13.66 8.21
C HIS A 170 -3.09 14.21 8.25
N SER A 171 -2.20 13.51 8.95
CA SER A 171 -0.79 13.88 9.08
C SER A 171 0.02 12.60 9.25
N ILE A 172 1.33 12.68 9.03
CA ILE A 172 2.28 11.61 9.31
C ILE A 172 3.42 12.18 10.15
N GLY A 173 3.77 11.47 11.23
CA GLY A 173 4.86 11.84 12.11
C GLY A 173 5.89 10.71 12.26
N ILE A 174 6.97 11.00 12.99
CA ILE A 174 7.94 9.99 13.40
C ILE A 174 7.29 8.90 14.30
N GLY A 175 6.23 9.24 15.03
CA GLY A 175 5.47 8.28 15.82
C GLY A 175 4.83 7.17 14.98
N ASP A 176 4.53 7.44 13.70
CA ASP A 176 3.97 6.43 12.79
C ASP A 176 5.01 5.42 12.28
N THR A 177 6.30 5.66 12.53
CA THR A 177 7.39 4.78 12.08
C THR A 177 8.02 3.97 13.22
N ILE A 178 7.63 4.24 14.47
CA ILE A 178 8.14 3.54 15.64
C ILE A 178 7.34 2.25 15.83
N SER A 179 8.04 1.12 15.95
CA SER A 179 7.46 -0.17 16.33
C SER A 179 7.59 -0.42 17.83
N ASP A 180 6.73 -1.29 18.32
CA ASP A 180 6.74 -1.83 19.68
C ASP A 180 8.04 -2.60 19.97
N PRO A 181 8.56 -2.56 21.21
CA PRO A 181 9.83 -3.21 21.57
C PRO A 181 9.86 -4.71 21.30
N ASP A 182 8.72 -5.38 21.47
CA ASP A 182 8.58 -6.82 21.22
C ASP A 182 8.77 -7.13 19.74
N THR A 183 8.11 -6.39 18.84
CA THR A 183 8.32 -6.50 17.39
C THR A 183 9.76 -6.15 17.00
N TYR A 184 10.36 -5.14 17.62
CA TYR A 184 11.78 -4.81 17.35
C TYR A 184 12.70 -5.97 17.71
N SER A 185 12.44 -6.65 18.83
CA SER A 185 13.20 -7.84 19.25
C SER A 185 13.03 -9.00 18.27
N ASP A 186 11.82 -9.21 17.74
CA ASP A 186 11.52 -10.23 16.73
C ASP A 186 12.24 -9.94 15.41
N ILE A 187 12.25 -8.66 14.98
CA ILE A 187 12.97 -8.21 13.78
C ILE A 187 14.47 -8.50 13.94
N GLN A 188 15.09 -8.11 15.05
CA GLN A 188 16.51 -8.37 15.29
C GLN A 188 16.83 -9.86 15.35
N ASN A 189 15.98 -10.66 16.00
CA ASN A 189 16.15 -12.10 16.06
C ASN A 189 16.05 -12.75 14.67
N THR A 190 15.14 -12.27 13.83
CA THR A 190 14.97 -12.77 12.46
C THR A 190 16.18 -12.43 11.59
N ILE A 191 16.70 -11.19 11.68
CA ILE A 191 17.91 -10.76 10.96
C ILE A 191 19.12 -11.57 11.41
N ARG A 192 19.30 -11.75 12.73
CA ARG A 192 20.41 -12.52 13.30
C ARG A 192 20.41 -13.97 12.82
N LYS A 193 19.25 -14.64 12.86
CA LYS A 193 19.09 -16.00 12.31
C LYS A 193 19.45 -16.06 10.83
N ALA A 194 18.99 -15.10 10.04
CA ALA A 194 19.32 -15.04 8.62
C ALA A 194 20.83 -14.84 8.36
N LYS A 195 21.51 -14.01 9.17
CA LYS A 195 22.97 -13.86 9.11
C LYS A 195 23.69 -15.17 9.46
N GLU A 196 23.25 -15.87 10.51
CA GLU A 196 23.78 -17.18 10.90
C GLU A 196 23.58 -18.23 9.79
N ASP A 197 22.40 -18.28 9.17
CA ASP A 197 22.12 -19.18 8.05
C ASP A 197 23.04 -18.90 6.85
N VAL A 198 23.32 -17.63 6.54
CA VAL A 198 24.27 -17.26 5.48
C VAL A 198 25.70 -17.71 5.81
N ILE A 199 26.13 -17.59 7.07
CA ILE A 199 27.46 -18.05 7.51
C ILE A 199 27.57 -19.57 7.34
N GLN A 200 26.55 -20.34 7.71
CA GLN A 200 26.54 -21.79 7.50
C GLN A 200 26.64 -22.17 6.01
N VAL A 201 25.99 -21.40 5.13
CA VAL A 201 26.09 -21.61 3.67
C VAL A 201 27.49 -21.29 3.15
N ILE A 202 28.15 -20.27 3.70
CA ILE A 202 29.55 -19.94 3.40
C ILE A 202 30.49 -21.09 3.85
N GLU A 203 30.29 -21.63 5.04
CA GLU A 203 31.08 -22.75 5.55
C GLU A 203 30.92 -24.02 4.69
N LYS A 204 29.69 -24.36 4.31
CA LYS A 204 29.42 -25.46 3.37
C LYS A 204 30.10 -25.26 2.02
N ALA A 205 30.12 -24.02 1.52
CA ALA A 205 30.80 -23.69 0.28
C ALA A 205 32.34 -23.78 0.40
N HIS A 206 32.91 -23.50 1.58
CA HIS A 206 34.35 -23.66 1.83
C HIS A 206 34.77 -25.12 2.01
N ASN A 207 33.89 -25.97 2.53
CA ASN A 207 34.13 -27.40 2.71
C ASN A 207 33.79 -28.25 1.47
N ASP A 208 33.48 -27.61 0.33
CA ASP A 208 33.04 -28.27 -0.92
C ASP A 208 31.79 -29.16 -0.74
N GLU A 209 30.95 -28.88 0.26
CA GLU A 209 29.70 -29.60 0.55
C GLU A 209 28.50 -29.05 -0.23
N LEU A 210 28.66 -27.93 -0.95
CA LEU A 210 27.59 -27.30 -1.72
C LEU A 210 27.51 -27.89 -3.13
N GLU A 211 26.42 -28.56 -3.46
CA GLU A 211 26.18 -29.08 -4.81
C GLU A 211 25.63 -27.99 -5.75
N PRO A 212 26.14 -27.90 -6.99
CA PRO A 212 25.63 -26.95 -7.96
C PRO A 212 24.23 -27.35 -8.44
N THR A 213 23.31 -26.38 -8.48
CA THR A 213 21.98 -26.60 -9.05
C THR A 213 22.06 -26.79 -10.58
N PRO A 214 21.21 -27.64 -11.18
CA PRO A 214 21.26 -27.90 -12.63
C PRO A 214 21.17 -26.62 -13.46
N GLY A 215 22.10 -26.43 -14.40
CA GLY A 215 22.18 -25.25 -15.25
C GLY A 215 22.85 -24.02 -14.62
N ASN A 216 23.26 -24.10 -13.35
CA ASN A 216 23.98 -23.02 -12.66
C ASN A 216 25.41 -23.43 -12.31
N THR A 217 26.31 -22.47 -12.32
CA THR A 217 27.64 -22.65 -11.72
C THR A 217 27.54 -22.74 -10.20
N LEU A 218 28.57 -23.29 -9.55
CA LEU A 218 28.65 -23.36 -8.09
C LEU A 218 28.50 -21.96 -7.45
N ARG A 219 29.18 -20.95 -8.02
CA ARG A 219 29.09 -19.55 -7.55
C ARG A 219 27.70 -18.96 -7.70
N GLN A 220 27.02 -19.21 -8.83
CA GLN A 220 25.64 -18.75 -9.01
C GLN A 220 24.69 -19.45 -8.04
N THR A 221 24.89 -20.75 -7.80
CA THR A 221 24.08 -21.50 -6.83
C THR A 221 24.23 -20.92 -5.42
N PHE A 222 25.47 -20.64 -5.00
CA PHE A 222 25.76 -19.96 -3.74
C PHE A 222 25.07 -18.58 -3.65
N GLU A 223 25.26 -17.72 -4.66
CA GLU A 223 24.68 -16.37 -4.68
C GLU A 223 23.14 -16.41 -4.67
N ASN A 224 22.53 -17.33 -5.41
CA ASN A 224 21.08 -17.51 -5.42
C ASN A 224 20.55 -17.95 -4.05
N HIS A 225 21.26 -18.87 -3.38
CA HIS A 225 20.86 -19.36 -2.05
C HIS A 225 20.95 -18.25 -1.00
N VAL A 226 22.04 -17.48 -1.00
CA VAL A 226 22.21 -16.33 -0.10
C VAL A 226 21.16 -15.25 -0.35
N ASN A 227 20.92 -14.88 -1.61
CA ASN A 227 19.89 -13.89 -1.94
C ASN A 227 18.49 -14.33 -1.50
N ARG A 228 18.17 -15.63 -1.60
CA ARG A 228 16.89 -16.17 -1.12
C ARG A 228 16.75 -15.98 0.39
N ILE A 229 17.76 -16.37 1.17
CA ILE A 229 17.73 -16.22 2.64
C ILE A 229 17.55 -14.75 3.04
N LEU A 230 18.29 -13.84 2.41
CA LEU A 230 18.23 -12.40 2.74
C LEU A 230 16.91 -11.75 2.32
N ASN A 231 16.34 -12.15 1.18
CA ASN A 231 15.02 -11.68 0.75
C ASN A 231 13.91 -12.23 1.65
N ASP A 232 13.96 -13.52 2.01
CA ASP A 232 13.02 -14.13 2.94
C ASP A 232 13.07 -13.46 4.32
N ALA A 233 14.27 -13.09 4.79
CA ALA A 233 14.45 -12.34 6.03
C ALA A 233 13.79 -10.97 5.95
N ARG A 234 14.02 -10.20 4.88
CA ARG A 234 13.39 -8.89 4.65
C ARG A 234 11.86 -9.00 4.61
N ASP A 235 11.33 -10.00 3.92
CA ASP A 235 9.88 -10.14 3.76
C ASP A 235 9.22 -10.56 5.09
N LYS A 236 9.87 -11.41 5.88
CA LYS A 236 9.41 -11.78 7.24
C LYS A 236 9.43 -10.60 8.20
N THR A 237 10.53 -9.83 8.25
CA THR A 237 10.62 -8.65 9.13
C THR A 237 9.64 -7.57 8.71
N GLY A 238 9.44 -7.37 7.41
CA GLY A 238 8.44 -6.46 6.86
C GLY A 238 7.00 -6.85 7.19
N ALA A 239 6.69 -8.15 7.16
CA ALA A 239 5.39 -8.66 7.58
C ALA A 239 5.15 -8.47 9.09
N SER A 240 6.16 -8.76 9.92
CA SER A 240 6.12 -8.54 11.38
C SER A 240 5.84 -7.06 11.69
N ALA A 241 6.61 -6.14 11.09
CA ALA A 241 6.41 -4.70 11.26
C ALA A 241 5.01 -4.23 10.81
N LYS A 242 4.51 -4.69 9.65
CA LYS A 242 3.18 -4.30 9.17
C LYS A 242 2.05 -4.75 10.11
N ASN A 243 2.19 -5.95 10.66
CA ASN A 243 1.19 -6.55 11.54
C ASN A 243 1.18 -5.87 12.92
N SER A 244 2.32 -5.38 13.38
CA SER A 244 2.43 -4.69 14.66
C SER A 244 1.82 -3.27 14.63
N LEU A 245 1.80 -2.62 13.46
CA LEU A 245 1.19 -1.30 13.32
C LEU A 245 -0.32 -1.32 13.59
N GLY A 246 -0.74 -0.51 14.55
CA GLY A 246 -2.15 -0.30 14.89
C GLY A 246 -2.97 0.28 13.74
N GLU A 247 -4.30 0.23 13.89
CA GLU A 247 -5.24 0.72 12.88
C GLU A 247 -5.17 2.25 12.67
N TYR A 248 -4.83 2.98 13.73
CA TYR A 248 -4.70 4.44 13.73
C TYR A 248 -3.40 4.97 13.12
N ASN A 249 -2.50 4.07 12.70
CA ASN A 249 -1.23 4.48 12.10
C ASN A 249 -1.46 5.14 10.73
N ASN A 250 -0.94 6.36 10.56
CA ASN A 250 -1.20 7.15 9.36
C ASN A 250 -0.44 6.63 8.13
N LEU A 251 0.76 6.08 8.33
CA LEU A 251 1.53 5.45 7.26
C LEU A 251 0.78 4.21 6.72
N LYS A 252 0.25 3.37 7.62
CA LYS A 252 -0.59 2.22 7.27
C LYS A 252 -1.87 2.67 6.56
N ALA A 253 -2.50 3.75 7.01
CA ALA A 253 -3.72 4.27 6.38
C ALA A 253 -3.52 4.63 4.90
N MET A 254 -2.40 5.28 4.55
CA MET A 254 -2.07 5.62 3.16
C MET A 254 -1.82 4.38 2.29
N VAL A 255 -1.03 3.43 2.81
CA VAL A 255 -0.70 2.19 2.08
C VAL A 255 -1.94 1.33 1.85
N VAL A 256 -2.80 1.20 2.86
CA VAL A 256 -4.05 0.41 2.73
C VAL A 256 -5.06 1.09 1.80
N ALA A 257 -5.17 2.42 1.83
CA ALA A 257 -5.96 3.18 0.86
C ALA A 257 -5.43 3.03 -0.57
N GLY A 258 -4.11 2.86 -0.70
CA GLY A 258 -3.38 2.84 -1.97
C GLY A 258 -3.13 4.24 -2.53
N SER A 259 -3.14 5.27 -1.68
CA SER A 259 -2.88 6.66 -2.07
C SER A 259 -1.40 6.93 -2.29
N LYS A 260 -0.54 6.49 -1.36
CA LYS A 260 0.91 6.60 -1.46
C LYS A 260 1.61 5.54 -0.62
N GLY A 261 2.76 5.10 -1.11
CA GLY A 261 3.57 4.06 -0.47
C GLY A 261 3.08 2.63 -0.75
N SER A 262 3.87 1.68 -0.29
CA SER A 262 3.66 0.24 -0.42
C SER A 262 4.08 -0.47 0.87
N ASN A 263 3.77 -1.76 0.99
CA ASN A 263 4.22 -2.57 2.14
C ASN A 263 5.76 -2.58 2.25
N ILE A 264 6.48 -2.48 1.13
CA ILE A 264 7.95 -2.41 1.13
C ILE A 264 8.43 -1.13 1.81
N ASN A 265 7.75 0.01 1.57
CA ASN A 265 8.14 1.27 2.21
C ASN A 265 7.98 1.22 3.73
N ILE A 266 6.91 0.57 4.23
CA ILE A 266 6.74 0.33 5.67
C ILE A 266 7.89 -0.53 6.20
N SER A 267 8.20 -1.63 5.50
CA SER A 267 9.30 -2.52 5.88
C SER A 267 10.65 -1.81 5.95
N GLN A 268 10.97 -0.95 4.98
CA GLN A 268 12.27 -0.27 4.92
C GLN A 268 12.41 0.84 5.96
N VAL A 269 11.31 1.55 6.26
CA VAL A 269 11.30 2.62 7.24
C VAL A 269 11.38 2.07 8.67
N ILE A 270 10.70 0.96 8.95
CA ILE A 270 10.54 0.42 10.31
C ILE A 270 11.50 -0.73 10.60
N ALA A 271 11.61 -1.72 9.70
CA ALA A 271 12.30 -2.99 9.95
C ALA A 271 13.74 -3.00 9.42
N CYS A 272 13.93 -3.18 8.11
CA CYS A 272 15.26 -3.17 7.48
C CYS A 272 15.16 -2.76 6.00
N VAL A 273 16.18 -2.08 5.49
CA VAL A 273 16.23 -1.66 4.08
C VAL A 273 16.42 -2.86 3.14
N GLY A 274 17.26 -3.83 3.55
CA GLY A 274 17.51 -5.09 2.84
C GLY A 274 18.69 -5.05 1.87
N GLN A 275 18.81 -6.10 1.04
CA GLN A 275 19.92 -6.30 0.11
C GLN A 275 19.96 -5.24 -1.01
N GLN A 276 21.11 -4.60 -1.19
CA GLN A 276 21.39 -3.71 -2.31
C GLN A 276 22.01 -4.50 -3.47
N ASN A 277 21.49 -4.27 -4.68
CA ASN A 277 21.94 -4.93 -5.89
C ASN A 277 22.49 -3.88 -6.87
N VAL A 278 23.45 -4.32 -7.69
CA VAL A 278 23.98 -3.62 -8.86
C VAL A 278 24.03 -4.63 -10.01
N GLU A 279 23.41 -4.31 -11.14
CA GLU A 279 23.27 -5.19 -12.32
C GLU A 279 22.66 -6.56 -11.98
N GLY A 280 21.66 -6.56 -11.09
CA GLY A 280 20.98 -7.78 -10.63
C GLY A 280 21.83 -8.71 -9.74
N LYS A 281 23.01 -8.28 -9.31
CA LYS A 281 23.90 -9.03 -8.40
C LYS A 281 24.15 -8.25 -7.12
N ARG A 282 24.58 -8.94 -6.06
CA ARG A 282 25.09 -8.28 -4.84
C ARG A 282 26.33 -7.44 -5.16
N ILE A 283 26.58 -6.40 -4.36
CA ILE A 283 27.62 -5.39 -4.60
C ILE A 283 28.95 -6.02 -5.02
N PRO A 284 29.43 -5.80 -6.27
CA PRO A 284 30.61 -6.46 -6.81
C PRO A 284 31.89 -6.06 -6.06
N PHE A 285 32.93 -6.90 -6.17
CA PHE A 285 34.26 -6.54 -5.67
C PHE A 285 34.91 -5.48 -6.57
N GLY A 286 34.76 -4.22 -6.19
CA GLY A 286 35.41 -3.09 -6.87
C GLY A 286 36.91 -2.98 -6.55
N PHE A 287 37.34 -3.44 -5.37
CA PHE A 287 38.75 -3.58 -5.02
C PHE A 287 39.23 -5.02 -5.22
N ARG A 288 40.54 -5.25 -5.07
CA ARG A 288 41.14 -6.58 -5.18
C ARG A 288 40.53 -7.55 -4.17
N LYS A 289 39.55 -8.36 -4.63
CA LYS A 289 38.82 -9.38 -3.87
C LYS A 289 38.08 -8.86 -2.64
N ARG A 290 37.58 -7.61 -2.68
CA ARG A 290 36.76 -7.03 -1.59
C ARG A 290 35.92 -5.87 -2.12
N THR A 291 34.85 -5.52 -1.41
CA THR A 291 33.93 -4.43 -1.77
C THR A 291 34.44 -3.06 -1.30
N LEU A 292 34.90 -2.95 -0.05
CA LEU A 292 35.48 -1.74 0.54
C LEU A 292 36.83 -2.05 1.21
N PRO A 293 37.72 -1.06 1.42
CA PRO A 293 38.99 -1.26 2.09
C PRO A 293 38.86 -1.69 3.56
N HIS A 294 37.68 -1.48 4.16
CA HIS A 294 37.33 -1.87 5.54
C HIS A 294 37.06 -3.36 5.70
N PHE A 295 36.72 -4.07 4.62
CA PHE A 295 36.44 -5.50 4.66
C PHE A 295 37.68 -6.34 4.37
N ILE A 296 37.69 -7.56 4.92
CA ILE A 296 38.71 -8.56 4.63
C ILE A 296 38.59 -9.06 3.19
N LYS A 297 39.64 -9.68 2.68
CA LYS A 297 39.63 -10.24 1.32
C LYS A 297 38.79 -11.51 1.27
N ASP A 298 38.13 -11.71 0.13
CA ASP A 298 37.26 -12.86 -0.15
C ASP A 298 36.10 -12.98 0.86
N ASP A 299 35.61 -11.84 1.39
CA ASP A 299 34.46 -11.78 2.30
C ASP A 299 33.13 -11.80 1.53
N TYR A 300 32.41 -12.93 1.62
CA TYR A 300 31.10 -13.14 1.02
C TYR A 300 29.92 -12.93 1.98
N GLY A 301 30.18 -12.44 3.18
CA GLY A 301 29.19 -12.15 4.21
C GLY A 301 28.15 -11.11 3.75
N PRO A 302 26.98 -11.06 4.43
CA PRO A 302 25.89 -10.17 4.04
C PRO A 302 26.30 -8.69 4.13
N GLU A 303 27.00 -8.28 5.19
CA GLU A 303 27.44 -6.90 5.40
C GLU A 303 28.46 -6.43 4.35
N SER A 304 29.46 -7.27 4.03
CA SER A 304 30.47 -6.99 3.01
C SER A 304 29.85 -6.82 1.63
N ARG A 305 28.77 -7.54 1.33
CA ARG A 305 28.14 -7.63 0.01
C ARG A 305 26.86 -6.79 -0.11
N GLY A 306 26.63 -5.82 0.78
CA GLY A 306 25.60 -4.80 0.62
C GLY A 306 24.22 -5.14 1.19
N PHE A 307 24.13 -6.08 2.14
CA PHE A 307 22.93 -6.23 2.95
C PHE A 307 22.86 -5.12 4.00
N VAL A 308 21.77 -4.36 3.97
CA VAL A 308 21.51 -3.29 4.93
C VAL A 308 20.53 -3.80 5.97
N GLU A 309 21.02 -4.02 7.19
CA GLU A 309 20.19 -4.54 8.28
C GLU A 309 19.40 -3.45 8.98
N ASN A 310 19.93 -2.23 8.99
CA ASN A 310 19.28 -1.11 9.65
C ASN A 310 18.07 -0.61 8.85
N SER A 311 17.12 -0.01 9.56
CA SER A 311 16.00 0.74 8.96
C SER A 311 16.35 2.21 8.78
N TYR A 312 15.54 2.94 8.00
CA TYR A 312 15.72 4.39 7.89
C TYR A 312 15.50 5.13 9.21
N LEU A 313 14.69 4.58 10.13
CA LEU A 313 14.51 5.14 11.47
C LEU A 313 15.77 4.97 12.33
N ALA A 314 16.41 3.80 12.28
CA ALA A 314 17.63 3.53 13.05
C ALA A 314 18.85 4.30 12.50
N GLY A 315 18.86 4.56 11.20
CA GLY A 315 19.97 5.19 10.50
C GLY A 315 20.96 4.14 9.95
N LEU A 316 21.64 4.52 8.87
CA LEU A 316 22.54 3.65 8.13
C LEU A 316 23.98 3.80 8.65
N THR A 317 24.71 2.69 8.75
CA THR A 317 26.17 2.76 8.93
C THR A 317 26.85 3.33 7.67
N PRO A 318 28.08 3.87 7.75
CA PRO A 318 28.74 4.44 6.58
C PRO A 318 28.94 3.47 5.42
N THR A 319 29.17 2.18 5.71
CA THR A 319 29.30 1.11 4.70
C THR A 319 27.96 0.83 4.03
N GLU A 320 26.89 0.66 4.81
CA GLU A 320 25.52 0.49 4.30
C GLU A 320 25.07 1.70 3.47
N PHE A 321 25.35 2.92 3.94
CA PHE A 321 25.02 4.15 3.22
C PHE A 321 25.68 4.18 1.83
N TYR A 322 26.96 3.81 1.75
CA TYR A 322 27.67 3.79 0.48
C TYR A 322 27.11 2.71 -0.47
N PHE A 323 26.83 1.51 0.03
CA PHE A 323 26.19 0.45 -0.78
C PHE A 323 24.78 0.82 -1.22
N HIS A 324 24.01 1.49 -0.36
CA HIS A 324 22.69 2.00 -0.71
C HIS A 324 22.76 3.09 -1.78
N ALA A 325 23.75 3.99 -1.70
CA ALA A 325 23.99 4.99 -2.74
C ALA A 325 24.42 4.37 -4.07
N MET A 326 25.20 3.29 -4.06
CA MET A 326 25.56 2.53 -5.26
C MET A 326 24.32 1.93 -5.94
N GLY A 327 23.48 1.20 -5.20
CA GLY A 327 22.23 0.65 -5.74
C GLY A 327 21.26 1.73 -6.21
N GLY A 328 21.15 2.83 -5.45
CA GLY A 328 20.34 3.98 -5.84
C GLY A 328 20.84 4.69 -7.11
N ARG A 329 22.15 4.65 -7.39
CA ARG A 329 22.72 5.24 -8.60
C ARG A 329 22.34 4.48 -9.86
N GLU A 330 22.27 3.16 -9.81
CA GLU A 330 21.83 2.32 -10.94
C GLU A 330 20.43 2.77 -11.40
N GLY A 331 19.47 2.82 -10.47
CA GLY A 331 18.11 3.26 -10.77
C GLY A 331 17.96 4.74 -11.15
N LEU A 332 19.00 5.57 -11.03
CA LEU A 332 19.02 6.95 -11.54
C LEU A 332 19.60 7.04 -12.95
N ILE A 333 20.37 6.04 -13.38
CA ILE A 333 20.99 5.98 -14.71
C ILE A 333 20.05 5.28 -15.70
N ASP A 334 19.33 4.24 -15.24
CA ASP A 334 18.30 3.53 -16.01
C ASP A 334 17.09 4.42 -16.37
#